data_AF-A0A973N4Y6-F1
#
_entry.id   AF-A0A973N4Y6-F1
#
_cell.length_a   1.000
_cell.length_b   1.000
_cell.length_c   1.000
_cell.angle_alpha   90.00
_cell.angle_beta   90.00
_cell.angle_gamma   90.00
#
_symmetry.space_group_name_H-M   'P 1'
#
loop_
_entity.id
_entity.type
_entity.pdbx_description
1 polymer ?
#
loop_
_entity_poly.entity_id
_entity_poly.type
_entity_poly.pdbx_seq_one_letter_code
_entity_poly.pdbx_strand_id
1 'polypeptide(L)'
;MLLVLLPFVPELAILLTSFFAAISGCQPGSGTGCPIGSSAADIIRQALEASLLVGSRFGDGLAALWLASCCWLITLGWPRLWIRLLLAFAISLVCAFVPYFGPMLSISLLVNPRCSPNEGGVGDCIVYGGDVGGVAHKVVSLGWRIIEGAPIAIGIFIVYAIIAVIIELRSRKRAEVRPLG
;
A
#
# COMPACT_ATOMS: atom_id res chain seq x y z
N MET A 1 -13.89 -7.04 -0.59
CA MET A 1 -13.33 -5.78 -1.11
C MET A 1 -12.65 -4.94 -0.02
N LEU A 2 -13.21 -4.81 1.19
CA LEU A 2 -12.61 -4.00 2.28
C LEU A 2 -11.13 -4.35 2.59
N LEU A 3 -10.79 -5.64 2.60
CA LEU A 3 -9.42 -6.12 2.79
C LEU A 3 -8.44 -5.58 1.74
N VAL A 4 -8.87 -5.38 0.49
CA VAL A 4 -8.02 -4.88 -0.61
C VAL A 4 -7.69 -3.40 -0.44
N LEU A 5 -8.59 -2.64 0.18
CA LEU A 5 -8.41 -1.21 0.38
C LEU A 5 -7.68 -0.89 1.69
N LEU A 6 -7.64 -1.82 2.64
CA LEU A 6 -7.00 -1.66 3.94
C LEU A 6 -5.59 -1.04 3.88
N PRO A 7 -4.66 -1.52 3.01
CA PRO A 7 -3.32 -0.93 2.94
C PRO A 7 -3.26 0.45 2.27
N PHE A 8 -4.37 0.94 1.69
CA PHE A 8 -4.46 2.26 1.08
C PHE A 8 -5.20 3.28 1.97
N VAL A 9 -5.83 2.82 3.06
CA VAL A 9 -6.61 3.70 3.96
C VAL A 9 -5.74 4.84 4.51
N PRO A 10 -4.52 4.60 5.00
CA PRO A 10 -3.66 5.67 5.51
C PRO A 10 -3.34 6.75 4.47
N GLU A 11 -2.97 6.35 3.25
CA GLU A 11 -2.63 7.24 2.15
C GLU A 11 -3.84 8.05 1.70
N LEU A 12 -5.00 7.40 1.58
CA LEU A 12 -6.25 8.09 1.29
C LEU A 12 -6.59 9.12 2.36
N ALA A 13 -6.38 8.80 3.64
CA ALA A 13 -6.61 9.74 4.74
C ALA A 13 -5.68 10.96 4.64
N ILE A 14 -4.39 10.77 4.34
CA ILE A 14 -3.44 11.88 4.15
C ILE A 14 -3.85 12.73 2.95
N LEU A 15 -4.12 12.12 1.79
CA LEU A 15 -4.49 12.84 0.57
C LEU A 15 -5.79 13.62 0.72
N LEU A 16 -6.82 13.03 1.33
CA LEU A 16 -8.09 13.70 1.58
C LEU A 16 -7.92 14.86 2.55
N THR A 17 -7.17 14.66 3.64
CA THR A 17 -6.92 15.73 4.63
C THR A 17 -6.19 16.91 3.98
N SER A 18 -5.15 16.64 3.19
CA SER A 18 -4.41 17.65 2.45
C SER A 18 -5.28 18.39 1.43
N PHE A 19 -6.15 17.68 0.73
CA PHE A 19 -7.08 18.25 -0.23
C PHE A 19 -8.07 19.21 0.44
N PHE A 20 -8.71 18.80 1.54
CA PHE A 20 -9.61 19.67 2.29
C PHE A 20 -8.88 20.85 2.93
N ALA A 21 -7.63 20.66 3.37
CA ALA A 21 -6.79 21.73 3.90
C ALA A 21 -6.47 22.79 2.84
N ALA A 22 -6.10 22.36 1.64
CA ALA A 22 -5.86 23.25 0.52
C ALA A 22 -7.11 24.05 0.14
N ILE A 23 -8.28 23.41 0.08
CA ILE A 23 -9.56 24.10 -0.21
C ILE A 23 -9.94 25.10 0.90
N SER A 24 -9.57 24.81 2.15
CA SER A 24 -9.80 25.70 3.29
C SER A 24 -8.78 26.84 3.39
N GLY A 25 -7.85 26.95 2.43
CA GLY A 25 -6.82 28.00 2.40
C GLY A 25 -5.61 27.73 3.30
N CYS A 26 -5.48 26.52 3.86
CA CYS A 26 -4.34 26.15 4.68
C CYS A 26 -3.14 25.74 3.81
N GLN A 27 -1.94 26.17 4.21
CA GLN A 27 -0.70 25.78 3.53
C GLN A 27 0.06 24.69 4.31
N PRO A 28 0.51 23.61 3.64
CA PRO A 28 1.40 22.62 4.23
C PRO A 28 2.75 23.29 4.47
N GLY A 29 2.96 23.81 5.69
CA GLY A 29 4.16 24.56 6.04
C GLY A 29 3.91 25.86 6.81
N SER A 30 2.66 26.31 6.90
CA SER A 30 2.32 27.38 7.84
C SER A 30 2.49 26.87 9.27
N GLY A 31 3.11 27.68 10.13
CA GLY A 31 3.16 27.41 11.57
C GLY A 31 1.79 27.55 12.25
N THR A 32 0.80 28.08 11.53
CA THR A 32 -0.59 28.20 11.97
C THR A 32 -1.32 26.88 11.76
N GLY A 33 -2.03 26.43 12.80
CA GLY A 33 -2.86 25.23 12.77
C GLY A 33 -3.97 25.30 11.72
N CYS A 34 -4.23 24.20 11.02
CA CYS A 34 -5.40 24.07 10.15
C CYS A 34 -6.52 23.28 10.84
N PRO A 35 -7.65 23.93 11.21
CA PRO A 35 -8.75 23.27 11.90
C PRO A 35 -9.62 22.48 10.91
N ILE A 36 -9.19 21.27 10.56
CA ILE A 36 -10.01 20.27 9.87
C ILE A 36 -10.26 19.13 10.85
N GLY A 37 -11.53 18.90 11.20
CA GLY A 37 -11.90 17.98 12.27
C GLY A 37 -11.30 18.44 13.60
N SER A 38 -10.49 17.59 14.25
CA SER A 38 -9.72 17.94 15.45
C SER A 38 -8.48 18.78 15.13
N SER A 39 -7.75 18.42 14.06
CA SER A 39 -6.54 19.08 13.57
C SER A 39 -6.05 18.30 12.35
N ALA A 40 -5.76 18.99 11.24
CA ALA A 40 -5.22 18.33 10.05
C ALA A 40 -3.90 17.61 10.35
N ALA A 41 -3.06 18.21 11.19
CA ALA A 41 -1.77 17.64 11.60
C ALA A 41 -1.94 16.33 12.39
N ASP A 42 -2.90 16.28 13.31
CA ASP A 42 -3.16 15.08 14.11
C ASP A 42 -3.71 13.93 13.26
N ILE A 43 -4.60 14.23 12.31
CA ILE A 43 -5.13 13.24 11.36
C ILE A 43 -4.00 12.65 10.52
N ILE A 44 -3.13 13.51 9.99
CA ILE A 44 -1.96 13.06 9.21
C ILE A 44 -1.02 12.23 10.08
N ARG A 45 -0.75 12.64 11.32
CA ARG A 45 0.10 11.90 12.26
C ARG A 45 -0.46 10.50 12.53
N GLN A 46 -1.75 10.39 12.84
CA GLN A 46 -2.42 9.11 13.07
C GLN A 46 -2.43 8.22 11.81
N ALA A 47 -2.64 8.81 10.64
CA ALA A 47 -2.55 8.09 9.38
C ALA A 47 -1.14 7.55 9.14
N LEU A 48 -0.10 8.34 9.39
CA LEU A 48 1.30 7.89 9.28
C LEU A 48 1.61 6.77 10.28
N GLU A 49 1.15 6.86 11.53
CA GLU A 49 1.31 5.78 12.52
C GLU A 49 0.60 4.49 12.07
N ALA A 50 -0.61 4.61 11.54
CA ALA A 50 -1.34 3.47 10.99
C ALA A 50 -0.59 2.87 9.80
N SER A 51 -0.04 3.69 8.90
CA SER A 51 0.77 3.20 7.78
C SER A 51 2.05 2.50 8.23
N LEU A 52 2.72 2.99 9.28
CA LEU A 52 3.88 2.32 9.87
C LEU A 52 3.48 0.95 10.40
N LEU A 53 2.35 0.86 11.09
CA LEU A 53 1.85 -0.40 11.62
C LEU A 53 1.49 -1.37 10.49
N VAL A 54 0.78 -0.91 9.46
CA VAL A 54 0.42 -1.74 8.31
C VAL A 54 1.66 -2.20 7.55
N GLY A 55 2.55 -1.28 7.18
CA GLY A 55 3.77 -1.55 6.43
C GLY A 55 4.74 -2.45 7.20
N SER A 56 4.87 -2.26 8.52
CA SER A 56 5.73 -3.10 9.35
C SER A 56 5.19 -4.53 9.49
N ARG A 57 3.88 -4.70 9.65
CA ARG A 57 3.24 -6.02 9.72
C ARG A 57 3.10 -6.69 8.36
N PHE A 58 3.23 -5.94 7.28
CA PHE A 58 3.19 -6.47 5.92
C PHE A 58 4.28 -7.52 5.70
N GLY A 59 5.51 -7.22 6.16
CA GLY A 59 6.64 -8.16 6.12
C GLY A 59 6.47 -9.40 7.02
N ASP A 60 5.69 -9.29 8.09
CA ASP A 60 5.49 -10.37 9.09
C ASP A 60 4.50 -11.46 8.63
N GLY A 61 4.05 -11.43 7.36
CA GLY A 61 3.14 -12.42 6.78
C GLY A 61 1.73 -11.92 6.47
N LEU A 62 1.38 -10.68 6.86
CA LEU A 62 0.12 -10.05 6.44
C LEU A 62 0.05 -9.94 4.91
N ALA A 63 1.19 -9.66 4.25
CA ALA A 63 1.31 -9.68 2.80
C ALA A 63 0.84 -11.00 2.19
N ALA A 64 1.18 -12.12 2.83
CA ALA A 64 0.88 -13.44 2.30
C ALA A 64 -0.61 -13.76 2.36
N LEU A 65 -1.24 -13.51 3.50
CA LEU A 65 -2.69 -13.68 3.67
C LEU A 65 -3.48 -12.79 2.71
N TRP A 66 -3.01 -11.55 2.52
CA TRP A 66 -3.65 -10.61 1.63
C TRP A 66 -3.53 -11.01 0.16
N LEU A 67 -2.32 -11.34 -0.30
CA LEU A 67 -2.05 -11.82 -1.66
C LEU A 67 -2.81 -13.10 -1.98
N ALA A 68 -2.85 -14.05 -1.04
CA ALA A 68 -3.61 -15.28 -1.19
C ALA A 68 -5.11 -15.00 -1.38
N SER A 69 -5.68 -14.09 -0.57
CA SER A 69 -7.08 -13.67 -0.70
C SER A 69 -7.37 -13.00 -2.05
N CYS A 70 -6.48 -12.11 -2.51
CA CYS A 70 -6.59 -11.49 -3.83
C CYS A 70 -6.53 -12.52 -4.98
N CYS A 71 -5.57 -13.44 -4.92
CA CYS A 71 -5.43 -14.52 -5.91
C CYS A 71 -6.65 -15.45 -5.95
N TRP A 72 -7.22 -15.75 -4.79
CA TRP A 72 -8.46 -16.50 -4.67
C TRP A 72 -9.63 -15.79 -5.38
N LEU A 73 -9.81 -14.49 -5.12
CA LEU A 73 -10.85 -13.68 -5.77
C LEU A 73 -10.66 -13.59 -7.29
N ILE A 74 -9.42 -13.42 -7.77
CA ILE A 74 -9.11 -13.43 -9.21
C ILE A 74 -9.53 -14.75 -9.86
N THR A 75 -9.28 -15.87 -9.17
CA THR A 75 -9.63 -17.20 -9.68
C THR A 75 -11.14 -17.37 -9.82
N LEU A 76 -11.92 -16.81 -8.89
CA LEU A 76 -13.38 -16.87 -8.93
C LEU A 76 -13.98 -15.94 -10.01
N GLY A 77 -13.42 -14.74 -10.19
CA GLY A 77 -14.05 -13.70 -11.01
C GLY A 77 -13.76 -13.77 -12.51
N TRP A 78 -12.63 -14.37 -12.92
CA TRP A 78 -12.19 -14.31 -14.33
C TRP A 78 -12.02 -15.70 -14.92
N PRO A 79 -12.53 -15.99 -16.12
CA PRO A 79 -12.38 -17.32 -16.72
C PRO A 79 -11.07 -17.50 -17.53
N ARG A 80 -10.49 -16.41 -18.05
CA ARG A 80 -9.31 -16.48 -18.93
C ARG A 80 -8.01 -16.47 -18.12
N LEU A 81 -7.15 -17.47 -18.35
CA LEU A 81 -5.85 -17.61 -17.67
C LEU A 81 -4.98 -16.34 -17.80
N TRP A 82 -4.84 -15.77 -19.00
CA TRP A 82 -4.00 -14.59 -19.21
C TRP A 82 -4.44 -13.39 -18.37
N ILE A 83 -5.75 -13.16 -18.23
CA ILE A 83 -6.28 -12.07 -17.40
C ILE A 83 -6.00 -12.36 -15.93
N ARG A 84 -6.15 -13.61 -15.48
CA ARG A 84 -5.82 -14.00 -14.10
C ARG A 84 -4.35 -13.74 -13.76
N LEU A 85 -3.44 -14.10 -14.67
CA LEU A 85 -2.00 -13.92 -14.47
C LEU A 85 -1.63 -12.43 -14.48
N LEU A 86 -2.16 -11.64 -15.41
CA LEU A 86 -1.93 -10.20 -15.46
C LEU A 86 -2.45 -9.49 -14.21
N LEU A 87 -3.66 -9.83 -13.74
CA LEU A 87 -4.23 -9.28 -12.51
C LEU A 87 -3.40 -9.68 -11.28
N ALA A 88 -3.03 -10.95 -11.16
CA ALA A 88 -2.22 -11.41 -10.04
C ALA A 88 -0.84 -10.76 -10.02
N PHE A 89 -0.23 -10.56 -11.19
CA PHE A 89 1.04 -9.83 -11.31
C PHE A 89 0.88 -8.37 -10.88
N ALA A 90 -0.12 -7.67 -11.42
CA ALA A 90 -0.38 -6.27 -11.09
C ALA A 90 -0.65 -6.08 -9.59
N ILE A 91 -1.50 -6.92 -9.00
CA ILE A 91 -1.75 -6.88 -7.56
C ILE A 91 -0.46 -7.15 -6.79
N SER A 92 0.32 -8.17 -7.16
CA SER A 92 1.57 -8.49 -6.45
C SER A 92 2.58 -7.34 -6.48
N LEU A 93 2.67 -6.63 -7.60
CA LEU A 93 3.53 -5.45 -7.74
C LEU A 93 3.05 -4.31 -6.84
N VAL A 94 1.74 -4.06 -6.83
CA VAL A 94 1.11 -3.08 -5.94
C VAL A 94 1.33 -3.45 -4.46
N CYS A 95 1.23 -4.72 -4.10
CA CYS A 95 1.51 -5.22 -2.74
C CYS A 95 2.97 -5.01 -2.33
N ALA A 96 3.89 -5.23 -3.27
CA ALA A 96 5.32 -5.09 -3.01
C ALA A 96 5.75 -3.63 -2.87
N PHE A 97 4.98 -2.69 -3.42
CA PHE A 97 5.37 -1.29 -3.51
C PHE A 97 4.59 -0.38 -2.55
N VAL A 98 3.25 -0.44 -2.57
CA VAL A 98 2.40 0.55 -1.89
C VAL A 98 2.59 0.58 -0.37
N PRO A 99 2.59 -0.54 0.37
CA PRO A 99 2.74 -0.50 1.82
C PRO A 99 4.07 0.08 2.30
N TYR A 100 5.09 0.11 1.42
CA TYR A 100 6.43 0.60 1.75
C TYR A 100 6.67 2.04 1.25
N PHE A 101 6.22 2.35 0.03
CA PHE A 101 6.47 3.64 -0.61
C PHE A 101 5.27 4.58 -0.58
N GLY A 102 4.05 4.07 -0.44
CA GLY A 102 2.81 4.87 -0.38
C GLY A 102 2.86 5.96 0.69
N PRO A 103 3.23 5.64 1.94
CA PRO A 103 3.31 6.64 3.00
C PRO A 103 4.44 7.65 2.75
N MET A 104 5.57 7.21 2.22
CA MET A 104 6.72 8.06 1.85
C MET A 104 6.34 9.05 0.73
N LEU A 105 5.63 8.59 -0.30
CA LEU A 105 5.13 9.45 -1.38
C LEU A 105 4.02 10.37 -0.92
N SER A 106 3.19 9.92 0.02
CA SER A 106 2.12 10.74 0.59
C SER A 106 2.71 11.91 1.37
N ILE A 107 3.74 11.68 2.19
CA ILE A 107 4.38 12.76 2.94
C ILE A 107 5.25 13.67 2.06
N SER A 108 5.86 13.15 0.98
CA SER A 108 6.69 13.96 0.08
C SER A 108 5.90 15.11 -0.58
N LEU A 109 4.59 14.91 -0.78
CA LEU A 109 3.67 15.96 -1.27
C LEU A 109 3.41 17.07 -0.25
N LEU A 110 3.71 16.85 1.04
CA LEU A 110 3.56 17.81 2.13
C LEU A 110 4.89 18.43 2.58
N VAL A 111 6.01 18.09 1.91
CA VAL A 111 7.36 18.58 2.22
C VAL A 111 7.46 20.07 1.89
N ASN A 112 7.44 20.89 2.94
CA ASN A 112 7.88 22.29 2.93
C ASN A 112 9.39 22.35 3.23
N PRO A 113 10.16 23.39 2.87
CA PRO A 113 11.54 23.61 3.33
C PRO A 113 11.83 23.41 4.84
N ARG A 114 10.80 23.42 5.70
CA ARG A 114 10.92 23.11 7.14
C ARG A 114 10.63 21.66 7.51
N CYS A 115 10.33 20.80 6.55
CA CYS A 115 10.10 19.38 6.77
C CYS A 115 10.96 18.61 5.77
N SER A 116 12.04 18.01 6.26
CA SER A 116 12.93 17.18 5.43
C SER A 116 13.05 15.79 6.07
N PRO A 117 12.04 14.92 5.87
CA PRO A 117 12.07 13.57 6.41
C PRO A 117 13.27 12.82 5.84
N ASN A 118 14.22 12.47 6.72
CA ASN A 118 15.38 11.65 6.40
C ASN A 118 15.42 10.40 7.30
N GLU A 119 16.18 9.41 6.85
CA GLU A 119 16.35 8.13 7.57
C GLU A 119 17.08 8.28 8.91
N GLY A 120 17.85 9.36 9.08
CA GLY A 120 18.58 9.67 10.30
C GLY A 120 17.73 10.22 11.44
N GLY A 121 16.45 10.52 11.20
CA GLY A 121 15.55 11.06 12.23
C GLY A 121 15.84 12.51 12.63
N VAL A 122 16.52 13.28 11.79
CA VAL A 122 17.01 14.62 12.16
C VAL A 122 16.10 15.71 11.62
N GLY A 123 15.61 16.57 12.51
CA GLY A 123 14.87 17.80 12.22
C GLY A 123 13.39 17.74 12.60
N ASP A 124 12.80 18.89 12.88
CA ASP A 124 11.36 18.99 13.08
C ASP A 124 10.67 18.92 11.71
N CYS A 125 9.47 18.34 11.66
CA CYS A 125 8.63 18.41 10.46
C CYS A 125 7.25 18.94 10.87
N ILE A 126 7.05 20.24 10.65
CA ILE A 126 5.78 20.88 10.95
C ILE A 126 4.89 20.89 9.70
N VAL A 127 3.72 20.26 9.82
CA VAL A 127 2.71 20.20 8.77
C VAL A 127 1.40 20.73 9.36
N TYR A 128 0.80 21.72 8.71
CA TYR A 128 -0.42 22.40 9.19
C TYR A 128 -0.37 22.81 10.67
N GLY A 129 0.77 23.36 11.12
CA GLY A 129 0.98 23.84 12.47
C GLY A 129 1.27 22.78 13.55
N GLY A 130 1.30 21.48 13.22
CA GLY A 130 1.64 20.41 14.15
C GLY A 130 2.89 19.63 13.75
N ASP A 131 3.60 19.07 14.74
CA ASP A 131 4.79 18.25 14.51
C ASP A 131 4.43 16.80 14.16
N VAL A 132 4.91 16.37 12.99
CA VAL A 132 4.79 15.01 12.48
C VAL A 132 6.15 14.34 12.25
N GLY A 133 7.26 15.02 12.60
CA GLY A 133 8.63 14.60 12.28
C GLY A 133 8.98 13.22 12.79
N GLY A 134 8.71 12.95 14.07
CA GLY A 134 9.03 11.66 14.68
C GLY A 134 8.42 10.44 13.96
N VAL A 135 7.25 10.60 13.33
CA VAL A 135 6.59 9.54 12.56
C VAL A 135 7.01 9.58 11.09
N ALA A 136 7.13 10.79 10.52
CA ALA A 136 7.60 11.02 9.15
C ALA A 136 8.96 10.38 8.86
N HIS A 137 9.92 10.53 9.79
CA HIS A 137 11.25 9.94 9.65
C HIS A 137 11.21 8.41 9.64
N LYS A 138 10.37 7.80 10.49
CA LYS A 138 10.19 6.34 10.52
C LYS A 138 9.52 5.82 9.24
N VAL A 139 8.66 6.63 8.64
CA VAL A 139 7.99 6.25 7.37
C VAL A 139 9.01 6.18 6.24
N VAL A 140 9.97 7.10 6.17
CA VAL A 140 11.05 7.04 5.17
C VAL A 140 11.89 5.78 5.33
N SER A 141 12.24 5.40 6.56
CA SER A 141 13.02 4.18 6.80
C SER A 141 12.26 2.90 6.46
N LEU A 142 10.93 2.94 6.36
CA LEU A 142 10.11 1.80 6.01
C LEU A 142 10.33 1.33 4.56
N GLY A 143 10.83 2.21 3.68
CA GLY A 143 11.23 1.87 2.32
C GLY A 143 12.27 0.75 2.25
N TRP A 144 13.17 0.65 3.24
CA TRP A 144 14.17 -0.43 3.31
C TRP A 144 13.56 -1.82 3.50
N ARG A 145 12.36 -1.90 4.08
CA ARG A 145 11.66 -3.19 4.26
C ARG A 145 11.10 -3.75 2.95
N ILE A 146 11.22 -3.06 1.82
CA ILE A 146 10.94 -3.67 0.51
C ILE A 146 11.80 -4.91 0.25
N ILE A 147 13.01 -4.96 0.81
CA ILE A 147 13.90 -6.13 0.70
C ILE A 147 13.25 -7.38 1.33
N GLU A 148 12.38 -7.22 2.32
CA GLU A 148 11.61 -8.30 2.94
C GLU A 148 10.30 -8.58 2.18
N GLY A 149 9.57 -7.54 1.81
CA GLY A 149 8.25 -7.65 1.19
C GLY A 149 8.27 -8.14 -0.27
N ALA A 150 9.23 -7.66 -1.07
CA ALA A 150 9.29 -7.98 -2.49
C ALA A 150 9.52 -9.48 -2.77
N PRO A 151 10.45 -10.18 -2.08
CA PRO A 151 10.60 -11.62 -2.24
C PRO A 151 9.32 -12.41 -1.91
N ILE A 152 8.58 -12.00 -0.87
CA ILE A 152 7.31 -12.63 -0.47
C ILE A 152 6.28 -12.46 -1.59
N ALA A 153 6.13 -11.24 -2.12
CA ALA A 153 5.19 -10.96 -3.19
C ALA A 153 5.51 -11.74 -4.48
N ILE A 154 6.80 -11.78 -4.86
CA ILE A 154 7.27 -12.55 -6.02
C ILE A 154 7.03 -14.04 -5.80
N GLY A 155 7.36 -14.58 -4.63
CA GLY A 155 7.18 -15.99 -4.31
C GLY A 155 5.72 -16.44 -4.43
N ILE A 156 4.79 -15.65 -3.88
CA ILE A 156 3.36 -15.97 -3.95
C ILE A 156 2.83 -15.87 -5.38
N PHE A 157 3.25 -14.86 -6.14
CA PHE A 157 2.89 -14.75 -7.55
C PHE A 157 3.36 -15.98 -8.35
N ILE A 158 4.60 -16.43 -8.15
CA ILE A 158 5.14 -17.61 -8.82
C ILE A 158 4.32 -18.86 -8.47
N VAL A 159 4.04 -19.09 -7.18
CA VAL A 159 3.23 -20.22 -6.72
C VAL A 159 1.84 -20.18 -7.35
N TYR A 160 1.19 -19.02 -7.36
CA TYR A 160 -0.11 -18.84 -7.98
C TYR A 160 -0.07 -19.11 -9.49
N ALA A 161 0.94 -18.57 -10.20
CA ALA A 161 1.08 -18.76 -11.63
C ALA A 161 1.24 -20.24 -11.99
N ILE A 162 2.07 -20.98 -11.25
CA ILE A 162 2.26 -22.43 -11.42
C ILE A 162 0.92 -23.16 -11.22
N ILE A 163 0.21 -22.89 -10.12
CA ILE A 163 -1.08 -23.53 -9.83
C ILE A 163 -2.10 -23.25 -10.93
N ALA A 164 -2.23 -21.99 -11.34
CA ALA A 164 -3.18 -21.57 -12.37
C ALA A 164 -2.90 -22.26 -13.72
N VAL A 165 -1.62 -22.34 -14.11
CA VAL A 165 -1.20 -23.04 -15.34
C VAL A 165 -1.47 -24.54 -15.24
N ILE A 166 -1.15 -25.19 -14.12
CA ILE A 166 -1.40 -26.62 -13.93
C ILE A 166 -2.90 -26.94 -14.02
N ILE A 167 -3.76 -26.12 -13.39
CA ILE A 167 -5.21 -26.29 -13.44
C ILE A 167 -5.72 -26.19 -14.88
N GLU A 168 -5.26 -25.19 -15.63
CA GLU A 168 -5.63 -24.99 -17.05
C GLU A 168 -5.13 -26.14 -17.94
N LEU A 169 -3.91 -26.62 -17.75
CA LEU A 169 -3.39 -27.76 -18.51
C LEU A 169 -4.19 -29.04 -18.21
N ARG A 170 -4.59 -29.26 -16.96
CA ARG A 170 -5.42 -30.40 -16.56
C ARG A 170 -6.85 -30.28 -17.11
N SER A 171 -7.44 -29.08 -17.14
CA SER A 171 -8.78 -28.87 -17.70
C SER A 171 -8.80 -29.14 -19.20
N ARG A 172 -7.78 -28.67 -19.94
CA ARG A 172 -7.61 -28.95 -21.37
C ARG A 172 -7.47 -30.44 -21.67
N LYS A 173 -6.59 -31.14 -20.95
CA LYS A 173 -6.43 -32.60 -21.09
C LYS A 173 -7.72 -33.36 -20.81
N ARG A 174 -8.51 -32.96 -19.82
CA ARG A 174 -9.81 -33.60 -19.52
C ARG A 174 -10.86 -33.33 -20.59
N ALA A 175 -10.84 -32.15 -21.22
CA ALA A 175 -11.74 -31.83 -22.33
C ALA A 175 -11.40 -32.66 -23.58
N GLU A 176 -10.13 -32.91 -23.83
CA GLU A 176 -9.65 -33.73 -24.95
C GLU A 176 -9.92 -35.23 -24.76
N VAL A 177 -9.84 -35.72 -23.51
CA VAL A 177 -10.11 -37.12 -23.14
C VAL A 177 -11.62 -37.43 -22.98
N ARG A 178 -12.51 -36.48 -23.28
CA ARG A 178 -13.96 -36.72 -23.35
C ARG A 178 -14.36 -36.78 -24.84
N PRO A 179 -14.20 -37.93 -25.53
CA PRO A 179 -14.77 -38.06 -26.86
C PRO A 179 -16.29 -38.00 -26.72
N LEU A 180 -16.93 -37.33 -27.67
CA LEU A 180 -18.38 -37.30 -27.86
C LEU A 180 -18.91 -38.74 -27.83
N GLY A 181 -19.61 -39.09 -26.74
CA GLY A 181 -20.54 -40.20 -26.67
C GLY A 181 -21.95 -39.66 -26.87
#